data_AF-A0A2R5EXQ8-F1
#
_entry.id   AF-A0A2R5EXQ8-F1
#
_cell.length_a   1.000
_cell.length_b   1.000
_cell.length_c   1.000
_cell.angle_alpha   90.00
_cell.angle_beta   90.00
_cell.angle_gamma   90.00
#
_symmetry.space_group_name_H-M   'P 1'
#
loop_
_entity.id
_entity.type
_entity.pdbx_description
1 polymer ?
#
loop_
_entity_poly.entity_id
_entity_poly.type
_entity_poly.pdbx_seq_one_letter_code
_entity_poly.pdbx_strand_id
1 'polypeptide(L)'
;MKKRTVRSVAAAVALILAVLPGCASNGNEGNTNTNQAESQKPSDKPKTFNETGLPIVDQPIKLTMMGAEDMQRNWEDLYFFKGMEKDTNIQFEYTTLPSTSYQERKNLAFASNELPDVFFQGGLSSNDEVNYGSQGMLIPLEQLIADYAPTLTKLFEDNPEIRQSITAPDGHIYALPQIADHPRDRYLRLFVNGEWLNNLSISKLPATVDELYDLLVKFRDEDPNQKGVADEIPLTGDNKLHYIRPIMLSYFGYVSDFVNVKDDKVNFVPVQSGYKDYLTFMNKLYAEKLLDPEIFSQNKAQMTAKGENELYGVMGNSLPIFGGKDRQVVPNNILDNPQMPPLVSEAGATPIYLERDTIRRGMFAITSANKHPEATIRWFDYLYSEEGYLHAQYGIEGESYRWSDTDPKYVEFMVPEGMLENDFKNMKVSNLGYGFANEELEKKFLNSSWLGFVLNDQVGQYEDYGQKAFPLTYFTEDELQRVNAITVDLQTFIEQMEAKIVVGQDPVSKWEEYVQTMNKMGVEELVAIYQASYDRWKNAK
;
A
#
# COMPACT_ATOMS: atom_id res chain seq x y z
N MET A 1 66.24 -4.03 1.60
CA MET A 1 66.62 -2.78 0.87
C MET A 1 65.98 -2.83 -0.51
N LYS A 2 65.45 -1.78 -1.16
CA LYS A 2 65.28 -0.35 -0.80
C LYS A 2 64.10 0.25 -1.62
N LYS A 3 63.19 0.97 -0.95
CA LYS A 3 62.35 2.12 -1.39
C LYS A 3 61.74 2.21 -2.82
N ARG A 4 60.43 2.47 -2.87
CA ARG A 4 59.74 3.49 -3.71
C ARG A 4 58.40 3.84 -3.03
N THR A 5 58.32 4.80 -2.10
CA THR A 5 58.06 6.25 -2.31
C THR A 5 56.79 6.58 -3.10
N VAL A 6 55.72 6.91 -2.37
CA VAL A 6 54.61 7.78 -2.80
C VAL A 6 54.69 9.06 -1.95
N ARG A 7 54.25 10.21 -2.49
CA ARG A 7 54.26 11.51 -1.78
C ARG A 7 52.84 12.01 -1.55
N SER A 8 52.54 12.36 -0.30
CA SER A 8 51.35 13.15 0.07
C SER A 8 51.57 14.63 -0.25
N VAL A 9 50.51 15.33 -0.64
CA VAL A 9 50.37 16.78 -0.45
C VAL A 9 48.94 17.06 0.01
N ALA A 10 48.80 17.69 1.16
CA ALA A 10 47.60 18.43 1.55
C ALA A 10 48.02 19.89 1.75
N ALA A 11 47.14 20.83 1.41
CA ALA A 11 47.38 22.25 1.58
C ALA A 11 46.09 22.93 2.06
N ALA A 12 46.20 23.76 3.11
CA ALA A 12 45.07 24.50 3.67
C ALA A 12 44.88 25.84 2.96
N VAL A 13 43.65 26.34 2.95
CA VAL A 13 43.29 27.70 2.50
C VAL A 13 43.13 28.60 3.72
N ALA A 14 43.71 29.80 3.69
CA ALA A 14 43.60 30.77 4.79
C ALA A 14 43.67 32.22 4.30
N LEU A 15 42.67 33.03 4.68
CA LEU A 15 42.58 34.51 4.60
C LEU A 15 42.62 35.11 3.17
N ILE A 16 41.90 36.19 2.89
CA ILE A 16 42.14 37.58 3.35
C ILE A 16 40.83 38.39 3.38
N LEU A 17 40.79 39.45 4.20
CA LEU A 17 39.60 40.29 4.43
C LEU A 17 40.02 41.78 4.51
N ALA A 18 39.49 42.64 3.63
CA ALA A 18 39.76 44.08 3.59
C ALA A 18 38.66 44.87 2.80
N VAL A 19 38.65 46.20 2.88
CA VAL A 19 37.65 46.96 3.66
C VAL A 19 37.67 48.47 3.28
N LEU A 20 36.52 49.00 2.81
CA LEU A 20 36.12 50.43 2.78
C LEU A 20 36.98 51.41 1.91
N PRO A 21 36.61 52.71 1.71
CA PRO A 21 35.43 53.52 2.11
C PRO A 21 34.59 54.03 0.89
N GLY A 22 33.60 54.96 0.92
CA GLY A 22 32.92 55.75 1.97
C GLY A 22 32.07 56.93 1.38
N CYS A 23 31.51 57.79 2.25
CA CYS A 23 30.64 59.00 1.98
C CYS A 23 29.22 58.70 1.39
N ALA A 24 28.06 59.22 1.85
CA ALA A 24 27.60 60.46 2.52
C ALA A 24 27.24 61.62 1.55
N SER A 25 26.12 62.38 1.66
CA SER A 25 25.10 62.54 2.74
C SER A 25 23.71 63.10 2.28
N ASN A 26 22.73 63.15 3.20
CA ASN A 26 21.46 63.94 3.27
C ASN A 26 20.30 63.67 2.27
N GLY A 27 19.01 63.75 2.72
CA GLY A 27 17.90 63.73 1.74
C GLY A 27 16.39 63.94 2.09
N ASN A 28 15.88 63.67 3.29
CA ASN A 28 14.50 63.97 3.75
C ASN A 28 13.26 63.14 3.25
N GLU A 29 12.23 63.06 4.12
CA GLU A 29 10.77 62.83 3.92
C GLU A 29 10.20 61.74 2.95
N GLY A 30 9.92 60.56 3.51
CA GLY A 30 8.56 60.06 3.80
C GLY A 30 7.50 59.81 2.71
N ASN A 31 7.07 58.55 2.57
CA ASN A 31 5.64 58.19 2.58
C ASN A 31 5.41 56.73 3.05
N THR A 32 4.31 56.45 3.74
CA THR A 32 3.91 55.09 4.16
C THR A 32 2.77 54.57 3.30
N ASN A 33 3.04 53.56 2.45
CA ASN A 33 1.99 52.81 1.74
C ASN A 33 1.87 51.40 2.32
N THR A 34 0.77 51.14 3.02
CA THR A 34 0.27 49.79 3.30
C THR A 34 -0.45 49.28 2.05
N ASN A 35 0.18 48.41 1.26
CA ASN A 35 -0.55 47.70 0.21
C ASN A 35 -1.41 46.60 0.84
N GLN A 36 -2.73 46.75 0.75
CA GLN A 36 -3.66 45.64 0.98
C GLN A 36 -3.50 44.62 -0.15
N ALA A 37 -3.69 43.34 0.15
CA ALA A 37 -3.83 42.32 -0.90
C ALA A 37 -5.20 42.51 -1.58
N GLU A 38 -5.19 42.77 -2.88
CA GLU A 38 -6.40 42.92 -3.69
C GLU A 38 -6.71 41.58 -4.40
N SER A 39 -7.90 41.03 -4.17
CA SER A 39 -8.26 39.67 -4.59
C SER A 39 -8.36 39.56 -6.12
N GLN A 40 -7.45 38.80 -6.75
CA GLN A 40 -7.62 38.43 -8.15
C GLN A 40 -8.81 37.49 -8.32
N LYS A 41 -9.78 37.90 -9.15
CA LYS A 41 -10.75 36.99 -9.76
C LYS A 41 -10.09 36.24 -10.95
N PRO A 42 -10.63 35.07 -11.35
CA PRO A 42 -9.92 34.14 -12.24
C PRO A 42 -9.58 34.76 -13.59
N SER A 43 -8.43 34.36 -14.12
CA SER A 43 -7.95 34.67 -15.47
C SER A 43 -8.82 34.04 -16.55
N ASP A 44 -8.81 34.64 -17.76
CA ASP A 44 -9.47 34.08 -18.94
C ASP A 44 -9.02 32.63 -19.19
N LYS A 45 -10.01 31.71 -19.32
CA LYS A 45 -9.75 30.32 -19.73
C LYS A 45 -9.05 30.30 -21.10
N PRO A 46 -7.98 29.51 -21.30
CA PRO A 46 -7.38 29.33 -22.61
C PRO A 46 -8.41 28.85 -23.63
N LYS A 47 -8.39 29.41 -24.85
CA LYS A 47 -9.26 29.01 -25.98
C LYS A 47 -8.89 27.65 -26.61
N THR A 48 -8.34 26.76 -25.80
CA THR A 48 -7.69 25.51 -26.21
C THR A 48 -7.86 24.42 -25.15
N PHE A 49 -8.74 24.61 -24.17
CA PHE A 49 -9.05 23.62 -23.13
C PHE A 49 -10.52 23.21 -23.24
N ASN A 50 -10.75 21.90 -23.30
CA ASN A 50 -12.08 21.31 -23.34
C ASN A 50 -12.48 20.86 -21.93
N GLU A 51 -13.64 21.29 -21.45
CA GLU A 51 -14.14 20.94 -20.11
C GLU A 51 -14.63 19.49 -20.02
N THR A 52 -14.97 18.88 -21.16
CA THR A 52 -15.45 17.49 -21.29
C THR A 52 -14.93 16.86 -22.58
N GLY A 53 -14.97 15.53 -22.69
CA GLY A 53 -14.53 14.80 -23.88
C GLY A 53 -13.00 14.81 -24.10
N LEU A 54 -12.59 14.30 -25.25
CA LEU A 54 -11.20 14.24 -25.71
C LEU A 54 -11.07 14.88 -27.11
N PRO A 55 -9.95 15.55 -27.42
CA PRO A 55 -8.77 15.76 -26.57
C PRO A 55 -9.03 16.77 -25.44
N ILE A 56 -8.24 16.68 -24.37
CA ILE A 56 -8.36 17.58 -23.20
C ILE A 56 -7.96 19.01 -23.60
N VAL A 57 -6.97 19.14 -24.49
CA VAL A 57 -6.59 20.41 -25.09
C VAL A 57 -6.58 20.33 -26.63
N ASP A 58 -7.00 21.41 -27.30
CA ASP A 58 -7.07 21.48 -28.77
C ASP A 58 -5.69 21.58 -29.43
N GLN A 59 -4.67 21.99 -28.66
CA GLN A 59 -3.29 22.20 -29.11
C GLN A 59 -2.35 21.54 -28.11
N PRO A 60 -1.33 20.76 -28.55
CA PRO A 60 -0.43 20.06 -27.65
C PRO A 60 0.24 20.97 -26.60
N ILE A 61 0.10 20.59 -25.33
CA ILE A 61 0.86 21.15 -24.22
C ILE A 61 1.95 20.16 -23.80
N LYS A 62 3.04 20.69 -23.23
CA LYS A 62 4.10 19.88 -22.63
C LYS A 62 4.24 20.23 -21.15
N LEU A 63 4.23 19.20 -20.31
CA LEU A 63 4.40 19.26 -18.86
C LEU A 63 5.59 18.38 -18.43
N THR A 64 5.98 18.46 -17.16
CA THR A 64 7.00 17.60 -16.53
C THR A 64 6.36 16.70 -15.48
N MET A 65 6.74 15.42 -15.46
CA MET A 65 6.16 14.40 -14.58
C MET A 65 7.26 13.64 -13.83
N MET A 66 7.09 13.45 -12.53
CA MET A 66 8.05 12.71 -11.69
C MET A 66 7.38 11.59 -10.90
N GLY A 67 8.05 10.44 -10.80
CA GLY A 67 7.58 9.30 -10.01
C GLY A 67 8.58 8.16 -9.96
N ALA A 68 8.22 7.09 -9.26
CA ALA A 68 8.97 5.84 -9.28
C ALA A 68 8.72 5.06 -10.58
N GLU A 69 9.74 4.35 -11.06
CA GLU A 69 9.59 3.39 -12.16
C GLU A 69 8.49 2.36 -11.86
N ASP A 70 7.61 2.15 -12.83
CA ASP A 70 6.60 1.08 -12.76
C ASP A 70 7.29 -0.27 -13.03
N MET A 71 7.58 -1.02 -11.96
CA MET A 71 8.26 -2.32 -12.02
C MET A 71 9.54 -2.33 -12.88
N GLN A 72 10.37 -1.29 -12.74
CA GLN A 72 11.62 -1.06 -13.50
C GLN A 72 11.43 -0.75 -15.00
N ARG A 73 10.23 -0.30 -15.42
CA ARG A 73 9.93 0.10 -16.79
C ARG A 73 10.09 1.61 -16.99
N ASN A 74 10.68 2.01 -18.12
CA ASN A 74 10.64 3.39 -18.60
C ASN A 74 9.19 3.75 -18.99
N TRP A 75 8.66 4.86 -18.49
CA TRP A 75 7.31 5.31 -18.88
C TRP A 75 7.21 5.67 -20.37
N GLU A 76 8.30 6.19 -20.97
CA GLU A 76 8.43 6.41 -22.43
C GLU A 76 8.23 5.15 -23.28
N ASP A 77 8.39 3.95 -22.69
CA ASP A 77 8.21 2.70 -23.40
C ASP A 77 6.76 2.20 -23.41
N LEU A 78 5.93 2.61 -22.44
CA LEU A 78 4.61 2.05 -22.20
C LEU A 78 3.56 2.58 -23.18
N TYR A 79 2.65 1.71 -23.62
CA TYR A 79 1.54 2.11 -24.50
C TYR A 79 0.55 3.06 -23.83
N PHE A 80 0.34 2.94 -22.51
CA PHE A 80 -0.50 3.85 -21.73
C PHE A 80 -0.10 5.33 -21.92
N PHE A 81 1.16 5.68 -21.67
CA PHE A 81 1.60 7.07 -21.79
C PHE A 81 1.53 7.59 -23.24
N LYS A 82 1.80 6.73 -24.23
CA LYS A 82 1.72 7.06 -25.66
C LYS A 82 0.28 7.32 -26.13
N GLY A 83 -0.66 6.49 -25.68
CA GLY A 83 -2.07 6.69 -26.00
C GLY A 83 -2.63 7.90 -25.25
N MET A 84 -2.29 8.09 -23.98
CA MET A 84 -2.66 9.30 -23.24
C MET A 84 -2.13 10.58 -23.92
N GLU A 85 -0.90 10.60 -24.44
CA GLU A 85 -0.39 11.75 -25.21
C GLU A 85 -1.22 11.99 -26.49
N LYS A 86 -1.41 10.92 -27.28
CA LYS A 86 -2.17 10.88 -28.55
C LYS A 86 -3.62 11.33 -28.40
N ASP A 87 -4.29 10.90 -27.32
CA ASP A 87 -5.73 11.08 -27.13
C ASP A 87 -6.07 12.35 -26.33
N THR A 88 -5.14 12.85 -25.48
CA THR A 88 -5.39 14.05 -24.66
C THR A 88 -4.72 15.33 -25.18
N ASN A 89 -3.73 15.22 -26.08
CA ASN A 89 -2.78 16.28 -26.46
C ASN A 89 -1.91 16.80 -25.28
N ILE A 90 -1.68 15.98 -24.25
CA ILE A 90 -0.79 16.32 -23.12
C ILE A 90 0.46 15.44 -23.18
N GLN A 91 1.59 16.02 -23.59
CA GLN A 91 2.90 15.38 -23.56
C GLN A 91 3.60 15.62 -22.22
N PHE A 92 4.30 14.61 -21.71
CA PHE A 92 5.12 14.73 -20.50
C PHE A 92 6.61 14.48 -20.78
N GLU A 93 7.47 15.26 -20.12
CA GLU A 93 8.89 14.94 -19.93
C GLU A 93 9.07 14.26 -18.57
N TYR A 94 9.63 13.06 -18.59
CA TYR A 94 9.61 12.17 -17.44
C TYR A 94 10.91 12.23 -16.63
N THR A 95 10.77 12.29 -15.31
CA THR A 95 11.84 12.01 -14.34
C THR A 95 11.44 10.77 -13.54
N THR A 96 11.67 9.60 -14.13
CA THR A 96 11.49 8.28 -13.49
C THR A 96 12.80 7.78 -12.88
N LEU A 97 12.71 7.14 -11.72
CA LEU A 97 13.85 6.51 -11.03
C LEU A 97 13.41 5.23 -10.29
N PRO A 98 14.32 4.30 -9.98
CA PRO A 98 14.02 3.18 -9.09
C PRO A 98 13.59 3.71 -7.71
N SER A 99 12.64 3.04 -7.05
CA SER A 99 11.87 3.61 -5.92
C SER A 99 12.73 4.20 -4.77
N THR A 100 13.91 3.63 -4.51
CA THR A 100 14.86 4.15 -3.52
C THR A 100 15.46 5.51 -3.93
N SER A 101 15.97 5.62 -5.15
CA SER A 101 16.51 6.86 -5.71
C SER A 101 15.41 7.88 -6.03
N TYR A 102 14.19 7.42 -6.32
CA TYR A 102 13.02 8.29 -6.47
C TYR A 102 12.74 9.08 -5.18
N GLN A 103 12.74 8.44 -4.01
CA GLN A 103 12.46 9.14 -2.75
C GLN A 103 13.51 10.22 -2.44
N GLU A 104 14.79 9.97 -2.74
CA GLU A 104 15.85 10.99 -2.62
C GLU A 104 15.62 12.16 -3.60
N ARG A 105 15.23 11.87 -4.84
CA ARG A 105 14.95 12.88 -5.88
C ARG A 105 13.70 13.72 -5.57
N LYS A 106 12.64 13.09 -5.06
CA LYS A 106 11.41 13.76 -4.59
C LYS A 106 11.74 14.74 -3.46
N ASN A 107 12.46 14.27 -2.43
CA ASN A 107 12.89 15.11 -1.31
C ASN A 107 13.74 16.30 -1.79
N LEU A 108 14.65 16.07 -2.74
CA LEU A 108 15.48 17.14 -3.31
C LEU A 108 14.64 18.18 -4.07
N ALA A 109 13.66 17.75 -4.88
CA ALA A 109 12.81 18.66 -5.66
C ALA A 109 12.00 19.62 -4.77
N PHE A 110 11.42 19.12 -3.67
CA PHE A 110 10.79 19.98 -2.67
C PHE A 110 11.80 20.88 -1.94
N ALA A 111 12.96 20.35 -1.54
CA ALA A 111 13.98 21.11 -0.82
C ALA A 111 14.66 22.22 -1.64
N SER A 112 14.73 22.09 -2.97
CA SER A 112 15.20 23.13 -3.90
C SER A 112 14.08 24.01 -4.46
N ASN A 113 12.82 23.62 -4.27
CA ASN A 113 11.65 24.15 -4.98
C ASN A 113 11.74 24.03 -6.52
N GLU A 114 12.55 23.08 -7.03
CA GLU A 114 12.60 22.69 -8.44
C GLU A 114 11.58 21.58 -8.71
N LEU A 115 10.30 21.92 -8.56
CA LEU A 115 9.17 21.00 -8.64
C LEU A 115 8.85 20.62 -10.10
N PRO A 116 8.45 19.36 -10.37
CA PRO A 116 7.80 18.99 -11.62
C PRO A 116 6.38 19.59 -11.66
N ASP A 117 5.75 19.70 -12.84
CA ASP A 117 4.33 20.08 -12.94
C ASP A 117 3.40 19.06 -12.27
N VAL A 118 3.82 17.78 -12.27
CA VAL A 118 3.05 16.64 -11.77
C VAL A 118 3.94 15.64 -11.01
N PHE A 119 3.45 15.17 -9.87
CA PHE A 119 3.87 13.89 -9.28
C PHE A 119 2.85 12.80 -9.64
N PHE A 120 3.32 11.69 -10.22
CA PHE A 120 2.50 10.56 -10.67
C PHE A 120 3.02 9.26 -10.07
N GLN A 121 2.14 8.44 -9.48
CA GLN A 121 2.52 7.38 -8.53
C GLN A 121 3.53 7.90 -7.48
N GLY A 122 3.29 9.14 -7.01
CA GLY A 122 4.28 9.97 -6.33
C GLY A 122 4.68 9.53 -4.91
N GLY A 123 3.97 8.57 -4.32
CA GLY A 123 4.28 8.05 -2.98
C GLY A 123 4.44 9.17 -1.94
N LEU A 124 3.66 10.25 -2.04
CA LEU A 124 3.66 11.32 -1.05
C LEU A 124 3.19 10.74 0.29
N SER A 125 3.93 11.00 1.35
CA SER A 125 3.45 10.69 2.70
C SER A 125 2.39 11.71 3.14
N SER A 126 1.58 11.34 4.13
CA SER A 126 0.62 12.25 4.76
C SER A 126 1.26 13.54 5.30
N ASN A 127 2.55 13.46 5.65
CA ASN A 127 3.39 14.58 6.07
C ASN A 127 3.91 15.40 4.88
N ASP A 128 4.23 14.77 3.75
CA ASP A 128 4.62 15.45 2.51
C ASP A 128 3.45 16.33 2.05
N GLU A 129 2.23 15.78 2.04
CA GLU A 129 1.00 16.48 1.66
C GLU A 129 0.72 17.68 2.57
N VAL A 130 0.71 17.50 3.89
CA VAL A 130 0.42 18.59 4.85
C VAL A 130 1.48 19.69 4.78
N ASN A 131 2.77 19.33 4.76
CA ASN A 131 3.84 20.32 4.79
C ASN A 131 4.01 21.06 3.46
N TYR A 132 3.98 20.34 2.33
CA TYR A 132 4.18 20.96 1.02
C TYR A 132 2.89 21.59 0.47
N GLY A 133 1.71 21.12 0.90
CA GLY A 133 0.43 21.77 0.66
C GLY A 133 0.29 23.10 1.39
N SER A 134 0.54 23.14 2.70
CA SER A 134 0.48 24.39 3.49
C SER A 134 1.55 25.41 3.10
N GLN A 135 2.67 24.98 2.50
CA GLN A 135 3.68 25.85 1.87
C GLN A 135 3.33 26.33 0.44
N GLY A 136 2.23 25.84 -0.15
CA GLY A 136 1.84 26.18 -1.53
C GLY A 136 2.74 25.58 -2.62
N MET A 137 3.51 24.53 -2.30
CA MET A 137 4.26 23.74 -3.28
C MET A 137 3.33 22.74 -4.00
N LEU A 138 2.37 22.16 -3.28
CA LEU A 138 1.22 21.44 -3.84
C LEU A 138 0.00 22.37 -3.88
N ILE A 139 -0.82 22.29 -4.92
CA ILE A 139 -2.06 23.08 -5.00
C ILE A 139 -3.25 22.28 -4.45
N PRO A 140 -4.23 22.93 -3.78
CA PRO A 140 -5.50 22.29 -3.45
C PRO A 140 -6.26 21.84 -4.70
N LEU A 141 -6.83 20.63 -4.63
CA LEU A 141 -7.48 19.97 -5.77
C LEU A 141 -9.01 19.99 -5.68
N GLU A 142 -9.62 20.24 -4.51
CA GLU A 142 -11.06 20.06 -4.31
C GLU A 142 -11.96 20.90 -5.24
N GLN A 143 -11.57 22.14 -5.55
CA GLN A 143 -12.29 22.98 -6.52
C GLN A 143 -12.09 22.48 -7.97
N LEU A 144 -10.87 22.06 -8.31
CA LEU A 144 -10.53 21.49 -9.62
C LEU A 144 -11.29 20.18 -9.88
N ILE A 145 -11.51 19.38 -8.82
CA ILE A 145 -12.31 18.16 -8.86
C ILE A 145 -13.78 18.50 -9.11
N ALA A 146 -14.35 19.44 -8.34
CA ALA A 146 -15.75 19.85 -8.47
C ALA A 146 -16.08 20.48 -9.84
N ASP A 147 -15.15 21.22 -10.44
CA ASP A 147 -15.36 21.89 -11.73
C ASP A 147 -15.10 20.98 -12.95
N TYR A 148 -14.17 20.01 -12.86
CA TYR A 148 -13.66 19.30 -14.04
C TYR A 148 -13.49 17.78 -13.91
N ALA A 149 -13.72 17.19 -12.74
CA ALA A 149 -13.47 15.76 -12.48
C ALA A 149 -14.76 15.02 -12.04
N PRO A 150 -15.68 14.75 -12.98
CA PRO A 150 -16.96 14.10 -12.68
C PRO A 150 -16.81 12.65 -12.23
N THR A 151 -15.80 11.92 -12.72
CA THR A 151 -15.55 10.52 -12.33
C THR A 151 -15.09 10.43 -10.88
N LEU A 152 -14.12 11.27 -10.50
CA LEU A 152 -13.64 11.43 -9.12
C LEU A 152 -14.74 11.94 -8.18
N THR A 153 -15.53 12.92 -8.63
CA THR A 153 -16.68 13.41 -7.86
C THR A 153 -17.65 12.28 -7.56
N LYS A 154 -18.01 11.48 -8.57
CA LYS A 154 -18.92 10.34 -8.40
C LYS A 154 -18.33 9.26 -7.48
N LEU A 155 -17.04 8.95 -7.63
CA LEU A 155 -16.32 8.00 -6.78
C LEU A 155 -16.36 8.40 -5.30
N PHE A 156 -16.26 9.70 -4.99
CA PHE A 156 -16.38 10.24 -3.63
C PHE A 156 -17.83 10.33 -3.11
N GLU A 157 -18.83 10.48 -3.99
CA GLU A 157 -20.24 10.36 -3.59
C GLU A 157 -20.59 8.94 -3.16
N ASP A 158 -20.09 7.93 -3.88
CA ASP A 158 -20.36 6.51 -3.60
C ASP A 158 -19.48 5.95 -2.47
N ASN A 159 -18.28 6.50 -2.26
CA ASN A 159 -17.30 6.03 -1.27
C ASN A 159 -16.72 7.24 -0.47
N PRO A 160 -17.51 7.85 0.43
CA PRO A 160 -17.12 9.07 1.13
C PRO A 160 -15.87 8.90 2.01
N GLU A 161 -15.56 7.68 2.48
CA GLU A 161 -14.34 7.43 3.26
C GLU A 161 -13.06 7.69 2.44
N ILE A 162 -13.12 7.59 1.12
CA ILE A 162 -11.97 7.87 0.24
C ILE A 162 -11.63 9.36 0.35
N ARG A 163 -12.64 10.24 0.27
CA ARG A 163 -12.45 11.69 0.38
C ARG A 163 -12.02 12.11 1.78
N GLN A 164 -12.60 11.53 2.82
CA GLN A 164 -12.15 11.73 4.21
C GLN A 164 -10.69 11.29 4.39
N SER A 165 -10.28 10.22 3.71
CA SER A 165 -8.92 9.66 3.76
C SER A 165 -7.88 10.38 2.90
N ILE A 166 -8.23 11.46 2.19
CA ILE A 166 -7.30 12.31 1.42
C ILE A 166 -7.47 13.83 1.69
N THR A 167 -8.30 14.21 2.66
CA THR A 167 -8.50 15.61 3.05
C THR A 167 -7.59 15.95 4.24
N ALA A 168 -6.67 16.88 4.04
CA ALA A 168 -5.71 17.32 5.05
C ALA A 168 -6.38 18.12 6.20
N PRO A 169 -5.69 18.35 7.35
CA PRO A 169 -6.29 19.00 8.53
C PRO A 169 -6.74 20.46 8.35
N ASP A 170 -6.32 21.11 7.26
CA ASP A 170 -6.76 22.45 6.84
C ASP A 170 -8.04 22.44 5.97
N GLY A 171 -8.45 21.26 5.49
CA GLY A 171 -9.62 21.05 4.63
C GLY A 171 -9.31 20.88 3.14
N HIS A 172 -8.05 20.93 2.72
CA HIS A 172 -7.65 20.80 1.32
C HIS A 172 -7.32 19.35 0.92
N ILE A 173 -7.47 19.02 -0.36
CA ILE A 173 -7.00 17.76 -0.95
C ILE A 173 -5.75 18.09 -1.78
N TYR A 174 -4.57 17.63 -1.34
CA TYR A 174 -3.29 17.91 -2.02
C TYR A 174 -2.81 16.80 -2.96
N ALA A 175 -3.34 15.59 -2.81
CA ALA A 175 -3.04 14.46 -3.68
C ALA A 175 -4.24 13.50 -3.78
N LEU A 176 -4.46 12.95 -4.98
CA LEU A 176 -5.44 11.89 -5.21
C LEU A 176 -4.82 10.51 -4.90
N PRO A 177 -5.64 9.51 -4.52
CA PRO A 177 -5.17 8.16 -4.22
C PRO A 177 -5.18 7.26 -5.45
N GLN A 178 -4.38 6.20 -5.43
CA GLN A 178 -4.67 4.98 -6.20
C GLN A 178 -5.65 4.13 -5.38
N ILE A 179 -6.61 3.48 -6.04
CA ILE A 179 -7.59 2.58 -5.41
C ILE A 179 -7.55 1.25 -6.16
N ALA A 180 -7.21 0.18 -5.45
CA ALA A 180 -7.06 -1.17 -6.00
C ALA A 180 -8.04 -2.13 -5.28
N ASP A 181 -9.30 -2.03 -5.64
CA ASP A 181 -10.43 -2.59 -4.89
C ASP A 181 -10.88 -3.97 -5.38
N HIS A 182 -10.03 -4.96 -5.15
CA HIS A 182 -10.30 -6.36 -5.49
C HIS A 182 -10.47 -7.20 -4.21
N PRO A 183 -11.48 -8.08 -4.11
CA PRO A 183 -11.71 -8.90 -2.91
C PRO A 183 -10.45 -9.65 -2.44
N ARG A 184 -9.70 -10.27 -3.37
CA ARG A 184 -8.45 -11.01 -3.08
C ARG A 184 -7.35 -10.20 -2.40
N ASP A 185 -7.41 -8.87 -2.48
CA ASP A 185 -6.40 -7.94 -2.00
C ASP A 185 -6.83 -7.27 -0.68
N ARG A 186 -8.15 -7.16 -0.44
CA ARG A 186 -8.73 -6.81 0.86
C ARG A 186 -8.42 -7.86 1.93
N TYR A 187 -8.46 -9.15 1.58
CA TYR A 187 -8.35 -10.25 2.55
C TYR A 187 -7.00 -10.99 2.49
N LEU A 188 -6.36 -11.11 3.65
CA LEU A 188 -5.31 -12.12 3.88
C LEU A 188 -5.95 -13.51 3.96
N ARG A 189 -5.16 -14.58 3.87
CA ARG A 189 -5.68 -15.96 3.85
C ARG A 189 -4.70 -16.99 4.40
N LEU A 190 -5.22 -17.97 5.12
CA LEU A 190 -4.51 -19.21 5.44
C LEU A 190 -4.93 -20.26 4.41
N PHE A 191 -4.00 -20.81 3.66
CA PHE A 191 -4.26 -22.01 2.84
C PHE A 191 -4.05 -23.28 3.68
N VAL A 192 -4.81 -24.32 3.38
CA VAL A 192 -4.72 -25.66 4.00
C VAL A 192 -4.30 -26.67 2.94
N ASN A 193 -3.37 -27.56 3.30
CA ASN A 193 -2.86 -28.61 2.43
C ASN A 193 -3.96 -29.65 2.14
N GLY A 194 -4.49 -29.66 0.93
CA GLY A 194 -5.57 -30.56 0.54
C GLY A 194 -5.15 -32.02 0.42
N GLU A 195 -3.89 -32.29 0.09
CA GLU A 195 -3.36 -33.67 0.08
C GLU A 195 -3.32 -34.23 1.51
N TRP A 196 -2.88 -33.44 2.49
CA TRP A 196 -2.88 -33.83 3.90
C TRP A 196 -4.30 -34.04 4.46
N LEU A 197 -5.26 -33.18 4.08
CA LEU A 197 -6.69 -33.40 4.40
C LEU A 197 -7.21 -34.72 3.82
N ASN A 198 -6.90 -35.02 2.55
CA ASN A 198 -7.30 -36.27 1.89
C ASN A 198 -6.66 -37.49 2.56
N ASN A 199 -5.35 -37.44 2.84
CA ASN A 199 -4.59 -38.52 3.47
C ASN A 199 -5.13 -38.86 4.87
N LEU A 200 -5.53 -37.86 5.65
CA LEU A 200 -6.18 -38.03 6.96
C LEU A 200 -7.71 -38.21 6.89
N SER A 201 -8.30 -38.28 5.68
CA SER A 201 -9.76 -38.39 5.43
C SER A 201 -10.61 -37.26 6.06
N ILE A 202 -10.04 -36.07 6.19
CA ILE A 202 -10.67 -34.88 6.78
C ILE A 202 -11.49 -34.16 5.71
N SER A 203 -12.81 -34.38 5.70
CA SER A 203 -13.75 -33.82 4.72
C SER A 203 -14.41 -32.50 5.14
N LYS A 204 -13.95 -31.88 6.23
CA LYS A 204 -14.43 -30.58 6.72
C LYS A 204 -13.25 -29.76 7.26
N LEU A 205 -13.23 -28.48 6.92
CA LEU A 205 -12.35 -27.51 7.57
C LEU A 205 -12.90 -27.12 8.95
N PRO A 206 -12.04 -26.63 9.87
CA PRO A 206 -12.45 -26.06 11.14
C PRO A 206 -13.51 -24.96 11.00
N ALA A 207 -14.44 -24.87 11.94
CA ALA A 207 -15.34 -23.74 12.13
C ALA A 207 -14.99 -22.94 13.40
N THR A 208 -14.10 -23.46 14.26
CA THR A 208 -13.65 -22.81 15.51
C THR A 208 -12.12 -22.81 15.64
N VAL A 209 -11.61 -21.95 16.53
CA VAL A 209 -10.17 -21.92 16.88
C VAL A 209 -9.71 -23.21 17.58
N ASP A 210 -10.59 -23.88 18.33
CA ASP A 210 -10.29 -25.19 18.93
C ASP A 210 -10.18 -26.28 17.87
N GLU A 211 -11.09 -26.30 16.88
CA GLU A 211 -11.02 -27.24 15.75
C GLU A 211 -9.80 -26.98 14.86
N LEU A 212 -9.34 -25.72 14.76
CA LEU A 212 -8.06 -25.37 14.13
C LEU A 212 -6.89 -25.97 14.92
N TYR A 213 -6.86 -25.80 16.24
CA TYR A 213 -5.82 -26.39 17.09
C TYR A 213 -5.79 -27.92 16.96
N ASP A 214 -6.94 -28.59 16.96
CA ASP A 214 -7.05 -30.04 16.77
C ASP A 214 -6.56 -30.48 15.37
N LEU A 215 -6.86 -29.70 14.31
CA LEU A 215 -6.32 -29.96 12.97
C LEU A 215 -4.78 -29.84 12.93
N LEU A 216 -4.21 -28.83 13.59
CA LEU A 216 -2.76 -28.67 13.68
C LEU A 216 -2.11 -29.83 14.45
N VAL A 217 -2.74 -30.31 15.53
CA VAL A 217 -2.29 -31.49 16.29
C VAL A 217 -2.30 -32.74 15.40
N LYS A 218 -3.36 -32.98 14.62
CA LYS A 218 -3.41 -34.08 13.66
C LYS A 218 -2.30 -34.00 12.61
N PHE A 219 -2.05 -32.81 12.06
CA PHE A 219 -0.96 -32.59 11.10
C PHE A 219 0.44 -32.80 11.69
N ARG A 220 0.62 -32.73 13.02
CA ARG A 220 1.88 -33.06 13.71
C ARG A 220 2.04 -34.56 13.99
N ASP A 221 0.94 -35.25 14.29
CA ASP A 221 0.98 -36.57 14.94
C ASP A 221 0.58 -37.75 14.03
N GLU A 222 -0.04 -37.51 12.86
CA GLU A 222 -0.67 -38.56 12.03
C GLU A 222 0.03 -38.88 10.68
N ASP A 223 1.29 -38.45 10.47
CA ASP A 223 2.09 -38.69 9.23
C ASP A 223 1.34 -38.33 7.93
N PRO A 224 0.70 -37.13 7.83
CA PRO A 224 -0.12 -36.76 6.68
C PRO A 224 0.66 -36.67 5.36
N ASN A 225 1.99 -36.52 5.41
CA ASN A 225 2.85 -36.50 4.23
C ASN A 225 3.37 -37.90 3.83
N GLN A 226 3.07 -38.94 4.63
CA GLN A 226 3.36 -40.36 4.39
C GLN A 226 4.84 -40.70 4.20
N LYS A 227 5.77 -39.86 4.70
CA LYS A 227 7.21 -40.14 4.68
C LYS A 227 7.64 -41.08 5.82
N GLY A 228 6.80 -41.28 6.85
CA GLY A 228 7.15 -42.08 8.04
C GLY A 228 8.19 -41.41 8.93
N VAL A 229 8.34 -40.09 8.81
CA VAL A 229 9.26 -39.24 9.56
C VAL A 229 8.49 -38.00 9.96
N ALA A 230 8.42 -37.71 11.26
CA ALA A 230 7.79 -36.48 11.77
C ALA A 230 8.63 -35.25 11.40
N ASP A 231 8.46 -34.75 10.18
CA ASP A 231 9.09 -33.55 9.62
C ASP A 231 8.06 -32.44 9.28
N GLU A 232 6.78 -32.70 9.55
CA GLU A 232 5.67 -31.78 9.34
C GLU A 232 5.76 -30.50 10.18
N ILE A 233 5.37 -29.39 9.54
CA ILE A 233 5.18 -28.07 10.12
C ILE A 233 3.68 -27.74 10.00
N PRO A 234 2.88 -27.89 11.06
CA PRO A 234 1.43 -27.74 10.98
C PRO A 234 0.97 -26.34 10.59
N LEU A 235 1.61 -25.29 11.13
CA LEU A 235 1.32 -23.89 10.82
C LEU A 235 2.62 -23.11 10.50
N THR A 236 2.61 -22.39 9.38
CA THR A 236 3.69 -21.47 8.99
C THR A 236 3.14 -20.13 8.45
N GLY A 237 4.05 -19.20 8.20
CA GLY A 237 3.82 -17.90 7.59
C GLY A 237 5.16 -17.31 7.13
N ASP A 238 5.15 -16.05 6.69
CA ASP A 238 6.39 -15.33 6.43
C ASP A 238 7.11 -14.91 7.74
N ASN A 239 8.27 -14.28 7.58
CA ASN A 239 9.13 -13.90 8.71
C ASN A 239 8.37 -13.01 9.72
N LYS A 240 8.67 -13.18 11.01
CA LYS A 240 8.02 -12.46 12.13
C LYS A 240 6.50 -12.44 12.02
N LEU A 241 5.86 -13.53 11.57
CA LEU A 241 4.40 -13.67 11.53
C LEU A 241 3.66 -12.60 10.68
N HIS A 242 4.32 -11.78 9.85
CA HIS A 242 3.72 -10.56 9.28
C HIS A 242 2.39 -10.81 8.54
N TYR A 243 2.27 -11.93 7.82
CA TYR A 243 1.07 -12.33 7.09
C TYR A 243 0.02 -13.04 7.97
N ILE A 244 0.42 -13.79 9.00
CA ILE A 244 -0.53 -14.56 9.84
C ILE A 244 -0.99 -13.81 11.09
N ARG A 245 -0.21 -12.86 11.62
CA ARG A 245 -0.55 -12.09 12.82
C ARG A 245 -1.93 -11.43 12.73
N PRO A 246 -2.33 -10.75 11.63
CA PRO A 246 -3.64 -10.09 11.59
C PRO A 246 -4.82 -11.08 11.58
N ILE A 247 -4.63 -12.28 11.02
CA ILE A 247 -5.62 -13.37 11.03
C ILE A 247 -5.70 -13.97 12.44
N MET A 248 -4.55 -14.24 13.07
CA MET A 248 -4.50 -14.77 14.43
C MET A 248 -5.07 -13.77 15.46
N LEU A 249 -4.86 -12.46 15.27
CA LEU A 249 -5.42 -11.42 16.14
C LEU A 249 -6.92 -11.22 15.96
N SER A 250 -7.49 -11.50 14.79
CA SER A 250 -8.94 -11.40 14.59
C SER A 250 -9.69 -12.42 15.45
N TYR A 251 -9.09 -13.60 15.68
CA TYR A 251 -9.56 -14.60 16.65
C TYR A 251 -9.58 -14.10 18.11
N PHE A 252 -8.86 -13.02 18.44
CA PHE A 252 -8.90 -12.37 19.76
C PHE A 252 -9.56 -10.98 19.74
N GLY A 253 -10.28 -10.65 18.66
CA GLY A 253 -11.11 -9.46 18.55
C GLY A 253 -10.43 -8.20 18.00
N TYR A 254 -9.30 -8.33 17.29
CA TYR A 254 -8.61 -7.18 16.69
C TYR A 254 -8.33 -7.38 15.19
N VAL A 255 -8.71 -6.39 14.40
CA VAL A 255 -8.36 -6.27 12.98
C VAL A 255 -7.19 -5.30 12.76
N SER A 256 -6.22 -5.35 13.67
CA SER A 256 -5.00 -4.54 13.64
C SER A 256 -4.01 -5.08 14.66
N ASP A 257 -2.72 -5.01 14.38
CA ASP A 257 -1.64 -5.34 15.31
C ASP A 257 -1.09 -4.14 16.09
N PHE A 258 -1.57 -2.93 15.80
CA PHE A 258 -1.05 -1.69 16.38
C PHE A 258 -2.15 -0.84 17.02
N VAL A 259 -3.03 -0.24 16.23
CA VAL A 259 -4.15 0.59 16.68
C VAL A 259 -5.45 0.11 16.04
N ASN A 260 -6.48 -0.10 16.85
CA ASN A 260 -7.82 -0.47 16.41
C ASN A 260 -8.86 0.55 16.89
N VAL A 261 -9.99 0.67 16.18
CA VAL A 261 -11.16 1.46 16.61
C VAL A 261 -12.25 0.51 17.07
N LYS A 262 -12.89 0.82 18.22
CA LYS A 262 -14.11 0.13 18.67
C LYS A 262 -15.00 1.12 19.42
N ASP A 263 -16.28 1.17 19.06
CA ASP A 263 -17.26 2.08 19.66
C ASP A 263 -16.79 3.55 19.65
N ASP A 264 -16.29 4.01 18.49
CA ASP A 264 -15.60 5.30 18.25
C ASP A 264 -14.31 5.55 19.07
N LYS A 265 -13.84 4.58 19.85
CA LYS A 265 -12.64 4.70 20.68
C LYS A 265 -11.45 4.02 20.06
N VAL A 266 -10.35 4.76 20.01
CA VAL A 266 -9.03 4.29 19.65
C VAL A 266 -8.44 3.48 20.79
N ASN A 267 -7.99 2.26 20.49
CA ASN A 267 -7.35 1.35 21.43
C ASN A 267 -6.02 0.86 20.85
N PHE A 268 -4.95 0.94 21.63
CA PHE A 268 -3.65 0.39 21.26
C PHE A 268 -3.64 -1.12 21.51
N VAL A 269 -3.62 -1.93 20.45
CA VAL A 269 -3.84 -3.39 20.52
C VAL A 269 -2.80 -4.11 21.38
N PRO A 270 -1.48 -3.82 21.26
CA PRO A 270 -0.45 -4.52 22.02
C PRO A 270 -0.51 -4.38 23.55
N VAL A 271 -1.41 -3.58 24.15
CA VAL A 271 -1.63 -3.52 25.62
C VAL A 271 -3.01 -4.03 26.07
N GLN A 272 -3.83 -4.58 25.15
CA GLN A 272 -5.16 -5.10 25.47
C GLN A 272 -5.11 -6.57 25.95
N SER A 273 -6.12 -7.03 26.69
CA SER A 273 -6.18 -8.41 27.19
C SER A 273 -6.15 -9.44 26.07
N GLY A 274 -6.92 -9.28 24.98
CA GLY A 274 -6.90 -10.26 23.90
C GLY A 274 -5.56 -10.36 23.17
N TYR A 275 -4.68 -9.36 23.26
CA TYR A 275 -3.30 -9.48 22.76
C TYR A 275 -2.44 -10.38 23.67
N LYS A 276 -2.66 -10.38 24.99
CA LYS A 276 -2.09 -11.36 25.93
C LYS A 276 -2.59 -12.77 25.64
N ASP A 277 -3.86 -12.90 25.29
CA ASP A 277 -4.49 -14.18 25.00
C ASP A 277 -3.99 -14.75 23.65
N TYR A 278 -3.82 -13.89 22.63
CA TYR A 278 -3.06 -14.15 21.40
C TYR A 278 -1.63 -14.64 21.69
N LEU A 279 -0.86 -13.92 22.50
CA LEU A 279 0.50 -14.32 22.88
C LEU A 279 0.52 -15.68 23.59
N THR A 280 -0.50 -15.98 24.41
CA THR A 280 -0.65 -17.26 25.11
C THR A 280 -0.92 -18.39 24.12
N PHE A 281 -1.83 -18.18 23.17
CA PHE A 281 -2.15 -19.15 22.12
C PHE A 281 -0.96 -19.41 21.20
N MET A 282 -0.29 -18.37 20.72
CA MET A 282 0.90 -18.51 19.87
C MET A 282 2.07 -19.17 20.61
N ASN A 283 2.26 -18.90 21.91
CA ASN A 283 3.22 -19.63 22.74
C ASN A 283 2.84 -21.11 22.91
N LYS A 284 1.55 -21.44 23.09
CA LYS A 284 1.06 -22.83 23.11
C LYS A 284 1.41 -23.54 21.79
N LEU A 285 1.08 -22.93 20.64
CA LEU A 285 1.38 -23.50 19.33
C LEU A 285 2.89 -23.73 19.13
N TYR A 286 3.75 -22.80 19.53
CA TYR A 286 5.21 -22.97 19.43
C TYR A 286 5.74 -24.05 20.38
N ALA A 287 5.34 -24.02 21.65
CA ALA A 287 5.78 -25.00 22.65
C ALA A 287 5.37 -26.44 22.30
N GLU A 288 4.22 -26.61 21.65
CA GLU A 288 3.70 -27.88 21.16
C GLU A 288 4.17 -28.25 19.74
N LYS A 289 5.09 -27.47 19.13
CA LYS A 289 5.61 -27.64 17.76
C LYS A 289 4.55 -27.61 16.65
N LEU A 290 3.44 -26.92 16.90
CA LEU A 290 2.40 -26.67 15.91
C LEU A 290 2.76 -25.46 15.01
N LEU A 291 3.59 -24.54 15.50
CA LEU A 291 4.12 -23.39 14.75
C LEU A 291 5.55 -23.64 14.25
N ASP A 292 5.84 -23.20 13.02
CA ASP A 292 7.17 -23.29 12.38
C ASP A 292 8.30 -22.76 13.29
N PRO A 293 9.31 -23.59 13.63
CA PRO A 293 10.37 -23.19 14.55
C PRO A 293 11.29 -22.09 14.01
N GLU A 294 11.28 -21.83 12.70
CA GLU A 294 12.04 -20.73 12.07
C GLU A 294 11.19 -19.48 11.81
N ILE A 295 9.96 -19.37 12.32
CA ILE A 295 9.02 -18.30 11.94
C ILE A 295 9.51 -16.87 12.20
N PHE A 296 10.45 -16.68 13.14
CA PHE A 296 11.09 -15.38 13.44
C PHE A 296 12.48 -15.19 12.78
N SER A 297 12.93 -16.12 11.94
CA SER A 297 14.26 -16.11 11.30
C SER A 297 14.27 -16.48 9.81
N GLN A 298 13.24 -17.17 9.30
CA GLN A 298 13.20 -17.63 7.92
C GLN A 298 13.03 -16.49 6.92
N ASN A 299 13.80 -16.53 5.84
CA ASN A 299 13.57 -15.66 4.68
C ASN A 299 12.65 -16.34 3.63
N LYS A 300 12.19 -15.57 2.63
CA LYS A 300 11.28 -16.05 1.58
C LYS A 300 11.82 -17.28 0.83
N ALA A 301 13.13 -17.42 0.63
CA ALA A 301 13.71 -18.59 -0.03
C ALA A 301 13.70 -19.84 0.87
N GLN A 302 13.93 -19.71 2.18
CA GLN A 302 13.76 -20.81 3.14
C GLN A 302 12.31 -21.27 3.23
N MET A 303 11.37 -20.31 3.35
CA MET A 303 9.93 -20.60 3.38
C MET A 303 9.49 -21.29 2.08
N THR A 304 9.94 -20.78 0.92
CA THR A 304 9.67 -21.44 -0.37
C THR A 304 10.22 -22.86 -0.36
N ALA A 305 11.51 -23.04 -0.02
CA ALA A 305 12.18 -24.34 -0.01
C ALA A 305 11.50 -25.38 0.90
N LYS A 306 11.07 -25.03 2.11
CA LYS A 306 10.32 -25.94 3.00
C LYS A 306 8.98 -26.34 2.39
N GLY A 307 8.28 -25.40 1.75
CA GLY A 307 7.08 -25.69 0.97
C GLY A 307 7.32 -26.62 -0.22
N GLU A 308 8.44 -26.49 -0.94
CA GLU A 308 8.76 -27.40 -2.06
C GLU A 308 9.14 -28.82 -1.62
N ASN A 309 9.48 -29.01 -0.34
CA ASN A 309 9.74 -30.32 0.27
C ASN A 309 8.51 -30.91 0.98
N GLU A 310 7.31 -30.37 0.70
CA GLU A 310 6.02 -30.95 1.13
C GLU A 310 5.94 -31.06 2.68
N LEU A 311 6.34 -29.97 3.37
CA LEU A 311 6.44 -29.90 4.84
C LEU A 311 5.31 -29.11 5.53
N TYR A 312 4.41 -28.46 4.79
CA TYR A 312 3.43 -27.53 5.36
C TYR A 312 2.00 -28.07 5.39
N GLY A 313 1.31 -27.90 6.53
CA GLY A 313 -0.11 -28.23 6.69
C GLY A 313 -1.05 -27.03 6.51
N VAL A 314 -0.76 -25.91 7.18
CA VAL A 314 -1.47 -24.63 7.08
C VAL A 314 -0.44 -23.53 6.88
N MET A 315 -0.68 -22.61 5.94
CA MET A 315 0.25 -21.51 5.65
C MET A 315 -0.45 -20.19 5.35
N GLY A 316 0.07 -19.09 5.92
CA GLY A 316 -0.28 -17.74 5.48
C GLY A 316 0.63 -17.24 4.36
N ASN A 317 0.08 -16.98 3.18
CA ASN A 317 0.76 -16.30 2.07
C ASN A 317 -0.29 -15.85 1.03
N SER A 318 0.11 -15.02 0.05
CA SER A 318 -0.78 -14.64 -1.06
C SER A 318 -1.17 -15.81 -2.00
N LEU A 319 -0.34 -16.87 -2.07
CA LEU A 319 -0.55 -18.08 -2.88
C LEU A 319 -0.06 -19.34 -2.13
N PRO A 320 -0.63 -20.54 -2.39
CA PRO A 320 -0.22 -21.78 -1.72
C PRO A 320 1.13 -22.32 -2.24
N ILE A 321 1.96 -22.82 -1.31
CA ILE A 321 3.34 -23.31 -1.52
C ILE A 321 3.47 -24.66 -0.79
N PHE A 322 2.78 -25.69 -1.28
CA PHE A 322 2.75 -27.02 -0.64
C PHE A 322 3.61 -28.10 -1.32
N GLY A 323 4.25 -27.79 -2.46
CA GLY A 323 5.06 -28.74 -3.22
C GLY A 323 4.30 -29.37 -4.39
N GLY A 324 4.49 -30.67 -4.64
CA GLY A 324 3.72 -31.42 -5.64
C GLY A 324 4.02 -31.08 -7.10
N LYS A 325 3.38 -31.84 -8.01
CA LYS A 325 3.56 -31.73 -9.47
C LYS A 325 2.71 -30.62 -10.10
N ASP A 326 1.52 -30.40 -9.56
CA ASP A 326 0.47 -29.58 -10.18
C ASP A 326 0.66 -28.07 -9.96
N ARG A 327 1.68 -27.70 -9.20
CA ARG A 327 2.16 -26.34 -8.92
C ARG A 327 2.52 -25.51 -10.16
N GLN A 328 2.65 -26.14 -11.34
CA GLN A 328 2.83 -25.46 -12.63
C GLN A 328 1.51 -24.92 -13.23
N VAL A 329 0.35 -25.35 -12.73
CA VAL A 329 -0.98 -24.82 -13.10
C VAL A 329 -1.58 -24.12 -11.88
N VAL A 330 -1.19 -22.86 -11.69
CA VAL A 330 -1.49 -22.09 -10.46
C VAL A 330 -2.98 -22.06 -10.06
N PRO A 331 -3.98 -22.01 -10.98
CA PRO A 331 -5.39 -22.11 -10.60
C PRO A 331 -5.76 -23.43 -9.89
N ASN A 332 -5.22 -24.56 -10.34
CA ASN A 332 -5.52 -25.87 -9.74
C ASN A 332 -4.97 -25.93 -8.32
N ASN A 333 -3.71 -25.52 -8.12
CA ASN A 333 -3.05 -25.44 -6.81
C ASN A 333 -3.82 -24.59 -5.77
N ILE A 334 -4.71 -23.68 -6.19
CA ILE A 334 -5.60 -22.89 -5.31
C ILE A 334 -6.93 -23.61 -5.04
N LEU A 335 -7.46 -24.37 -6.00
CA LEU A 335 -8.68 -25.17 -5.83
C LEU A 335 -8.41 -26.44 -4.99
N ASP A 336 -7.26 -27.07 -5.20
CA ASP A 336 -6.83 -28.28 -4.52
C ASP A 336 -6.40 -28.02 -3.05
N ASN A 337 -6.00 -26.78 -2.72
CA ASN A 337 -5.60 -26.36 -1.38
C ASN A 337 -6.53 -25.25 -0.85
N PRO A 338 -7.62 -25.59 -0.15
CA PRO A 338 -8.66 -24.62 0.19
C PRO A 338 -8.18 -23.59 1.22
N GLN A 339 -8.82 -22.42 1.20
CA GLN A 339 -8.60 -21.38 2.21
C GLN A 339 -9.37 -21.71 3.51
N MET A 340 -8.76 -21.44 4.66
CA MET A 340 -9.37 -21.58 5.99
C MET A 340 -10.57 -20.63 6.11
N PRO A 341 -11.77 -21.11 6.51
CA PRO A 341 -12.92 -20.24 6.68
C PRO A 341 -12.76 -19.27 7.88
N PRO A 342 -13.61 -18.23 7.97
CA PRO A 342 -13.75 -17.43 9.18
C PRO A 342 -14.07 -18.33 10.39
N LEU A 343 -13.28 -18.25 11.46
CA LEU A 343 -13.43 -19.11 12.65
C LEU A 343 -14.14 -18.39 13.80
N VAL A 344 -15.02 -19.12 14.50
CA VAL A 344 -15.61 -18.70 15.78
C VAL A 344 -14.58 -18.87 16.90
N SER A 345 -14.55 -17.94 17.85
CA SER A 345 -13.62 -17.93 18.98
C SER A 345 -14.24 -17.36 20.26
N GLU A 346 -13.48 -17.30 21.35
CA GLU A 346 -13.90 -16.66 22.60
C GLU A 346 -14.19 -15.14 22.46
N ALA A 347 -13.76 -14.51 21.36
CA ALA A 347 -14.06 -13.10 21.08
C ALA A 347 -15.54 -12.85 20.71
N GLY A 348 -16.27 -13.88 20.25
CA GLY A 348 -17.69 -13.78 19.94
C GLY A 348 -18.25 -14.95 19.11
N ALA A 349 -19.57 -15.12 19.16
CA ALA A 349 -20.29 -16.15 18.40
C ALA A 349 -20.33 -15.91 16.87
N THR A 350 -19.84 -14.75 16.42
CA THR A 350 -19.65 -14.41 15.01
C THR A 350 -18.15 -14.27 14.75
N PRO A 351 -17.58 -14.91 13.71
CA PRO A 351 -16.20 -14.69 13.30
C PRO A 351 -15.88 -13.22 13.03
N ILE A 352 -14.60 -12.87 13.16
CA ILE A 352 -14.06 -11.54 12.87
C ILE A 352 -12.92 -11.71 11.87
N TYR A 353 -12.87 -10.88 10.84
CA TYR A 353 -11.81 -10.90 9.84
C TYR A 353 -11.35 -9.48 9.46
N LEU A 354 -10.06 -9.30 9.18
CA LEU A 354 -9.52 -8.02 8.72
C LEU A 354 -9.90 -7.78 7.25
N GLU A 355 -10.70 -6.73 7.01
CA GLU A 355 -10.82 -6.11 5.69
C GLU A 355 -9.74 -5.01 5.57
N ARG A 356 -8.76 -5.20 4.68
CA ARG A 356 -7.69 -4.22 4.45
C ARG A 356 -8.18 -3.07 3.56
N ASP A 357 -7.71 -1.87 3.87
CA ASP A 357 -7.94 -0.69 3.04
C ASP A 357 -7.31 -0.86 1.64
N THR A 358 -8.06 -0.43 0.61
CA THR A 358 -7.69 -0.50 -0.81
C THR A 358 -7.22 0.86 -1.35
N ILE A 359 -7.30 1.92 -0.52
CA ILE A 359 -6.79 3.27 -0.79
C ILE A 359 -5.27 3.32 -0.59
N ARG A 360 -4.58 3.95 -1.55
CA ARG A 360 -3.17 4.35 -1.47
C ARG A 360 -3.08 5.86 -1.68
N ARG A 361 -2.99 6.61 -0.58
CA ARG A 361 -2.85 8.09 -0.58
C ARG A 361 -1.58 8.54 -1.31
N GLY A 362 -1.56 9.79 -1.78
CA GLY A 362 -0.32 10.47 -2.18
C GLY A 362 0.19 10.11 -3.58
N MET A 363 -0.67 9.57 -4.44
CA MET A 363 -0.26 9.01 -5.74
C MET A 363 -0.25 10.04 -6.86
N PHE A 364 -1.18 10.99 -6.87
CA PHE A 364 -1.29 11.97 -7.96
C PHE A 364 -1.45 13.38 -7.42
N ALA A 365 -0.44 14.23 -7.63
CA ALA A 365 -0.44 15.60 -7.10
C ALA A 365 -0.02 16.61 -8.16
N ILE A 366 -0.67 17.77 -8.12
CA ILE A 366 -0.37 18.92 -8.98
C ILE A 366 0.43 19.93 -8.15
N THR A 367 1.52 20.44 -8.69
CA THR A 367 2.37 21.41 -8.00
C THR A 367 2.07 22.84 -8.46
N SER A 368 2.57 23.84 -7.72
CA SER A 368 2.52 25.24 -8.15
C SER A 368 3.45 25.58 -9.33
N ALA A 369 4.29 24.63 -9.78
CA ALA A 369 4.98 24.72 -11.07
C ALA A 369 4.01 24.57 -12.25
N ASN A 370 2.93 23.80 -12.10
CA ASN A 370 1.96 23.54 -13.16
C ASN A 370 1.27 24.83 -13.66
N LYS A 371 1.08 24.95 -14.98
CA LYS A 371 0.44 26.10 -15.64
C LYS A 371 -0.86 25.73 -16.38
N HIS A 372 -1.25 24.46 -16.31
CA HIS A 372 -2.48 23.90 -16.88
C HIS A 372 -3.16 22.93 -15.88
N PRO A 373 -3.46 23.36 -14.64
CA PRO A 373 -4.03 22.49 -13.61
C PRO A 373 -5.41 21.94 -13.99
N GLU A 374 -6.22 22.66 -14.77
CA GLU A 374 -7.52 22.22 -15.28
C GLU A 374 -7.37 21.09 -16.31
N ALA A 375 -6.36 21.16 -17.18
CA ALA A 375 -6.05 20.07 -18.09
C ALA A 375 -5.47 18.86 -17.34
N THR A 376 -4.67 19.11 -16.30
CA THR A 376 -4.03 18.08 -15.48
C THR A 376 -5.04 17.31 -14.63
N ILE A 377 -6.02 17.98 -13.99
CA ILE A 377 -7.06 17.29 -13.22
C ILE A 377 -7.98 16.46 -14.13
N ARG A 378 -8.28 16.92 -15.35
CA ARG A 378 -9.02 16.11 -16.34
C ARG A 378 -8.25 14.88 -16.78
N TRP A 379 -6.92 14.98 -16.90
CA TRP A 379 -6.04 13.86 -17.21
C TRP A 379 -6.00 12.85 -16.06
N PHE A 380 -6.05 13.32 -14.80
CA PHE A 380 -6.22 12.46 -13.63
C PHE A 380 -7.63 11.83 -13.53
N ASP A 381 -8.71 12.56 -13.77
CA ASP A 381 -10.10 12.04 -13.70
C ASP A 381 -10.30 10.82 -14.60
N TYR A 382 -9.72 10.85 -15.80
CA TYR A 382 -9.73 9.73 -16.75
C TYR A 382 -9.13 8.45 -16.14
N LEU A 383 -8.12 8.53 -15.25
CA LEU A 383 -7.51 7.37 -14.60
C LEU A 383 -8.46 6.58 -13.68
N TYR A 384 -9.61 7.18 -13.34
CA TYR A 384 -10.65 6.57 -12.51
C TYR A 384 -11.84 6.06 -13.34
N SER A 385 -11.82 6.24 -14.67
CA SER A 385 -12.86 5.75 -15.58
C SER A 385 -12.58 4.32 -16.06
N GLU A 386 -13.61 3.69 -16.62
CA GLU A 386 -13.51 2.35 -17.23
C GLU A 386 -12.53 2.33 -18.41
N GLU A 387 -12.55 3.38 -19.22
CA GLU A 387 -11.61 3.60 -20.32
C GLU A 387 -10.18 3.79 -19.81
N GLY A 388 -9.96 4.57 -18.74
CA GLY A 388 -8.63 4.75 -18.16
C GLY A 388 -8.05 3.49 -17.51
N TYR A 389 -8.90 2.65 -16.90
CA TYR A 389 -8.50 1.33 -16.44
C TYR A 389 -8.07 0.43 -17.62
N LEU A 390 -8.89 0.36 -18.68
CA LEU A 390 -8.58 -0.39 -19.91
C LEU A 390 -7.27 0.10 -20.54
N HIS A 391 -7.07 1.42 -20.61
CA HIS A 391 -5.88 2.05 -21.17
C HIS A 391 -4.61 1.74 -20.34
N ALA A 392 -4.68 1.78 -19.00
CA ALA A 392 -3.55 1.47 -18.13
C ALA A 392 -3.15 -0.02 -18.18
N GLN A 393 -4.15 -0.91 -18.24
CA GLN A 393 -3.95 -2.36 -18.29
C GLN A 393 -3.46 -2.86 -19.66
N TYR A 394 -4.01 -2.36 -20.76
CA TYR A 394 -3.82 -2.93 -22.10
C TYR A 394 -3.16 -2.00 -23.12
N GLY A 395 -3.13 -0.68 -22.88
CA GLY A 395 -2.55 0.31 -23.78
C GLY A 395 -3.53 0.78 -24.86
N ILE A 396 -3.14 0.65 -26.13
CA ILE A 396 -3.84 1.22 -27.30
C ILE A 396 -4.45 0.09 -28.15
N GLU A 397 -5.74 0.22 -28.49
CA GLU A 397 -6.43 -0.73 -29.36
C GLU A 397 -5.81 -0.74 -30.77
N GLY A 398 -5.57 -1.93 -31.32
CA GLY A 398 -4.95 -2.13 -32.63
C GLY A 398 -3.42 -1.99 -32.65
N GLU A 399 -2.80 -1.55 -31.54
CA GLU A 399 -1.33 -1.45 -31.40
C GLU A 399 -0.77 -2.41 -30.34
N SER A 400 -1.44 -2.54 -29.17
CA SER A 400 -1.00 -3.41 -28.07
C SER A 400 -2.06 -4.41 -27.59
N TYR A 401 -3.34 -4.19 -27.91
CA TYR A 401 -4.41 -5.16 -27.71
C TYR A 401 -5.48 -5.07 -28.80
N ARG A 402 -6.32 -6.10 -28.90
CA ARG A 402 -7.57 -6.14 -29.68
C ARG A 402 -8.67 -6.80 -28.85
N TRP A 403 -9.91 -6.68 -29.27
CA TRP A 403 -10.99 -7.57 -28.81
C TRP A 403 -10.79 -8.99 -29.39
N SER A 404 -11.23 -10.02 -28.66
CA SER A 404 -11.13 -11.42 -29.11
C SER A 404 -12.17 -11.71 -30.20
N ASP A 405 -11.72 -12.40 -31.25
CA ASP A 405 -12.61 -12.95 -32.29
C ASP A 405 -13.49 -14.11 -31.76
N THR A 406 -13.21 -14.64 -30.57
CA THR A 406 -13.86 -15.84 -30.01
C THR A 406 -14.87 -15.55 -28.89
N ASP A 407 -14.60 -14.55 -28.05
CA ASP A 407 -15.57 -13.97 -27.12
C ASP A 407 -15.42 -12.43 -27.15
N PRO A 408 -16.35 -11.69 -27.77
CA PRO A 408 -16.24 -10.24 -27.97
C PRO A 408 -16.29 -9.43 -26.66
N LYS A 409 -16.46 -10.09 -25.50
CA LYS A 409 -16.31 -9.47 -24.19
C LYS A 409 -14.84 -9.30 -23.78
N TYR A 410 -13.93 -10.14 -24.28
CA TYR A 410 -12.55 -10.19 -23.79
C TYR A 410 -11.56 -9.54 -24.75
N VAL A 411 -10.45 -9.08 -24.19
CA VAL A 411 -9.33 -8.48 -24.93
C VAL A 411 -8.10 -9.40 -24.96
N GLU A 412 -7.41 -9.39 -26.08
CA GLU A 412 -6.19 -10.17 -26.36
C GLU A 412 -5.01 -9.23 -26.61
N PHE A 413 -3.88 -9.47 -25.96
CA PHE A 413 -2.65 -8.73 -26.21
C PHE A 413 -2.10 -9.02 -27.62
N MET A 414 -1.68 -7.96 -28.32
CA MET A 414 -1.07 -8.05 -29.65
C MET A 414 0.43 -8.34 -29.54
N VAL A 415 0.75 -9.49 -28.94
CA VAL A 415 2.12 -9.94 -28.66
C VAL A 415 2.89 -10.14 -29.97
N PRO A 416 4.10 -9.53 -30.14
CA PRO A 416 4.94 -9.74 -31.32
C PRO A 416 5.39 -11.20 -31.49
N GLU A 417 5.58 -11.63 -32.74
CA GLU A 417 6.04 -12.99 -33.06
C GLU A 417 7.39 -13.29 -32.37
N GLY A 418 7.44 -14.40 -31.63
CA GLY A 418 8.62 -14.84 -30.87
C GLY A 418 8.76 -14.25 -29.46
N MET A 419 7.86 -13.36 -29.03
CA MET A 419 7.80 -12.86 -27.64
C MET A 419 6.79 -13.65 -26.80
N LEU A 420 7.04 -13.82 -25.49
CA LEU A 420 6.04 -14.37 -24.57
C LEU A 420 5.09 -13.25 -24.11
N GLU A 421 3.82 -13.57 -23.90
CA GLU A 421 2.82 -12.58 -23.45
C GLU A 421 3.19 -11.92 -22.12
N ASN A 422 3.78 -12.68 -21.18
CA ASN A 422 4.28 -12.12 -19.92
C ASN A 422 5.46 -11.17 -20.12
N ASP A 423 6.34 -11.41 -21.10
CA ASP A 423 7.45 -10.51 -21.41
C ASP A 423 6.93 -9.23 -22.06
N PHE A 424 5.97 -9.34 -23.00
CA PHE A 424 5.29 -8.20 -23.59
C PHE A 424 4.61 -7.33 -22.52
N LYS A 425 3.83 -7.96 -21.63
CA LYS A 425 3.22 -7.30 -20.47
C LYS A 425 4.27 -6.57 -19.62
N ASN A 426 5.33 -7.28 -19.23
CA ASN A 426 6.38 -6.73 -18.37
C ASN A 426 7.21 -5.62 -19.03
N MET A 427 7.18 -5.47 -20.36
CA MET A 427 7.99 -4.47 -21.09
C MET A 427 7.18 -3.29 -21.66
N LYS A 428 5.84 -3.39 -21.78
CA LYS A 428 5.05 -2.48 -22.64
C LYS A 428 3.69 -2.01 -22.10
N VAL A 429 3.10 -2.64 -21.08
CA VAL A 429 1.90 -2.15 -20.40
C VAL A 429 2.11 -2.11 -18.89
N SER A 430 1.25 -1.40 -18.16
CA SER A 430 1.43 -1.29 -16.70
C SER A 430 1.02 -2.58 -15.97
N ASN A 431 -0.09 -3.18 -16.37
CA ASN A 431 -0.77 -4.23 -15.59
C ASN A 431 -1.20 -3.72 -14.18
N LEU A 432 -1.18 -2.40 -13.94
CA LEU A 432 -1.75 -1.73 -12.78
C LEU A 432 -2.91 -0.84 -13.25
N GLY A 433 -3.99 -0.77 -12.46
CA GLY A 433 -4.90 0.37 -12.57
C GLY A 433 -4.26 1.54 -11.83
N TYR A 434 -3.92 2.62 -12.54
CA TYR A 434 -3.23 3.75 -11.92
C TYR A 434 -4.16 4.52 -10.97
N GLY A 435 -5.34 4.96 -11.43
CA GLY A 435 -6.33 5.66 -10.61
C GLY A 435 -7.25 4.69 -9.86
N PHE A 436 -8.21 4.09 -10.57
CA PHE A 436 -9.14 3.10 -10.04
C PHE A 436 -8.97 1.72 -10.69
N ALA A 437 -9.15 0.67 -9.91
CA ALA A 437 -9.33 -0.70 -10.34
C ALA A 437 -10.26 -1.42 -9.36
N ASN A 438 -11.14 -2.30 -9.87
CA ASN A 438 -11.92 -3.20 -9.04
C ASN A 438 -12.23 -4.52 -9.79
N GLU A 439 -12.90 -5.46 -9.12
CA GLU A 439 -13.29 -6.71 -9.79
C GLU A 439 -14.34 -6.51 -10.90
N GLU A 440 -15.26 -5.55 -10.80
CA GLU A 440 -16.27 -5.34 -11.85
C GLU A 440 -15.60 -5.01 -13.20
N LEU A 441 -14.61 -4.11 -13.19
CA LEU A 441 -13.80 -3.76 -14.35
C LEU A 441 -12.97 -4.95 -14.84
N GLU A 442 -12.33 -5.71 -13.95
CA GLU A 442 -11.67 -6.97 -14.35
C GLU A 442 -12.64 -7.91 -15.05
N LYS A 443 -13.84 -8.13 -14.48
CA LYS A 443 -14.90 -9.00 -15.01
C LYS A 443 -15.47 -8.49 -16.34
N LYS A 444 -15.22 -7.25 -16.76
CA LYS A 444 -15.58 -6.75 -18.10
C LYS A 444 -14.57 -7.17 -19.16
N PHE A 445 -13.27 -7.22 -18.86
CA PHE A 445 -12.21 -7.35 -19.87
C PHE A 445 -11.39 -8.66 -19.80
N LEU A 446 -11.29 -9.29 -18.63
CA LEU A 446 -10.50 -10.52 -18.40
C LEU A 446 -11.35 -11.80 -18.49
N ASN A 447 -10.79 -12.84 -19.11
CA ASN A 447 -11.36 -14.17 -19.19
C ASN A 447 -11.54 -14.81 -17.80
N SER A 448 -12.67 -15.48 -17.56
CA SER A 448 -13.03 -16.13 -16.29
C SER A 448 -12.03 -17.18 -15.80
N SER A 449 -11.18 -17.72 -16.69
CA SER A 449 -10.08 -18.61 -16.31
C SER A 449 -8.88 -17.90 -15.65
N TRP A 450 -8.93 -16.59 -15.44
CA TRP A 450 -7.85 -15.82 -14.83
C TRP A 450 -7.75 -16.05 -13.31
N LEU A 451 -6.51 -16.20 -12.82
CA LEU A 451 -6.19 -16.64 -11.46
C LEU A 451 -6.85 -15.78 -10.35
N GLY A 452 -6.94 -14.47 -10.57
CA GLY A 452 -7.49 -13.55 -9.58
C GLY A 452 -9.00 -13.74 -9.36
N PHE A 453 -9.75 -14.30 -10.31
CA PHE A 453 -11.17 -14.62 -10.11
C PHE A 453 -11.38 -15.84 -9.20
N VAL A 454 -10.52 -16.87 -9.33
CA VAL A 454 -10.51 -18.02 -8.41
C VAL A 454 -10.19 -17.57 -6.98
N LEU A 455 -9.27 -16.60 -6.85
CA LEU A 455 -8.96 -15.99 -5.55
C LEU A 455 -10.11 -15.12 -5.02
N ASN A 456 -10.73 -14.28 -5.86
CA ASN A 456 -11.85 -13.41 -5.45
C ASN A 456 -13.06 -14.25 -4.98
N ASP A 457 -13.42 -15.32 -5.71
CA ASP A 457 -14.51 -16.24 -5.35
C ASP A 457 -14.24 -16.92 -3.99
N GLN A 458 -13.02 -17.43 -3.77
CA GLN A 458 -12.65 -18.06 -2.51
C GLN A 458 -12.59 -17.10 -1.31
N VAL A 459 -12.27 -15.81 -1.50
CA VAL A 459 -12.25 -14.84 -0.37
C VAL A 459 -13.62 -14.21 -0.09
N GLY A 460 -14.62 -14.37 -0.97
CA GLY A 460 -15.98 -13.88 -0.73
C GLY A 460 -16.59 -14.40 0.58
N GLN A 461 -16.13 -15.56 1.06
CA GLN A 461 -16.49 -16.11 2.38
C GLN A 461 -16.09 -15.24 3.58
N TYR A 462 -15.19 -14.26 3.39
CA TYR A 462 -14.76 -13.34 4.44
C TYR A 462 -15.57 -12.03 4.46
N GLU A 463 -16.35 -11.71 3.42
CA GLU A 463 -17.02 -10.42 3.27
C GLU A 463 -18.07 -10.15 4.35
N ASP A 464 -18.88 -11.16 4.70
CA ASP A 464 -19.87 -11.10 5.80
C ASP A 464 -19.22 -10.91 7.21
N TYR A 465 -17.90 -11.04 7.31
CA TYR A 465 -17.13 -10.98 8.57
C TYR A 465 -16.04 -9.89 8.56
N GLY A 466 -15.92 -9.15 7.45
CA GLY A 466 -14.93 -8.12 7.25
C GLY A 466 -15.14 -6.92 8.18
N GLN A 467 -14.07 -6.50 8.84
CA GLN A 467 -14.04 -5.25 9.60
C GLN A 467 -12.81 -4.45 9.17
N LYS A 468 -13.03 -3.20 8.76
CA LYS A 468 -11.96 -2.25 8.40
C LYS A 468 -11.12 -1.92 9.64
N ALA A 469 -9.81 -1.82 9.46
CA ALA A 469 -8.87 -1.40 10.49
C ALA A 469 -9.01 0.11 10.82
N PHE A 470 -8.11 0.64 11.66
CA PHE A 470 -7.98 2.09 11.86
C PHE A 470 -7.73 2.79 10.49
N PRO A 471 -8.50 3.82 10.13
CA PRO A 471 -8.48 4.40 8.78
C PRO A 471 -7.22 5.23 8.51
N LEU A 472 -6.99 5.56 7.24
CA LEU A 472 -5.96 6.51 6.84
C LEU A 472 -6.33 7.92 7.33
N THR A 473 -5.73 8.38 8.42
CA THR A 473 -5.93 9.71 9.01
C THR A 473 -4.78 10.67 8.66
N TYR A 474 -4.86 11.95 9.05
CA TYR A 474 -3.73 12.88 9.04
C TYR A 474 -3.43 13.35 10.46
N PHE A 475 -2.15 13.41 10.82
CA PHE A 475 -1.66 14.07 12.03
C PHE A 475 -1.35 15.55 11.75
N THR A 476 -1.33 16.38 12.78
CA THR A 476 -0.65 17.69 12.70
C THR A 476 0.88 17.51 12.75
N GLU A 477 1.65 18.57 12.48
CA GLU A 477 3.12 18.50 12.57
C GLU A 477 3.58 18.10 13.99
N ASP A 478 3.08 18.79 15.03
CA ASP A 478 3.37 18.48 16.43
C ASP A 478 3.02 17.03 16.79
N GLU A 479 1.81 16.58 16.42
CA GLU A 479 1.35 15.21 16.65
C GLU A 479 2.26 14.19 15.97
N LEU A 480 2.66 14.42 14.71
CA LEU A 480 3.54 13.52 13.99
C LEU A 480 4.94 13.47 14.60
N GLN A 481 5.48 14.61 15.05
CA GLN A 481 6.76 14.64 15.77
C GLN A 481 6.68 13.79 17.05
N ARG A 482 5.56 13.83 17.77
CA ARG A 482 5.33 12.98 18.96
C ARG A 482 5.13 11.50 18.60
N VAL A 483 4.34 11.18 17.57
CA VAL A 483 4.18 9.82 17.03
C VAL A 483 5.54 9.22 16.68
N ASN A 484 6.31 9.88 15.82
CA ASN A 484 7.63 9.39 15.37
C ASN A 484 8.63 9.22 16.53
N ALA A 485 8.56 10.08 17.56
CA ALA A 485 9.40 9.98 18.75
C ALA A 485 8.99 8.83 19.70
N ILE A 486 7.77 8.30 19.57
CA ILE A 486 7.25 7.18 20.37
C ILE A 486 7.39 5.85 19.62
N THR A 487 6.95 5.80 18.36
CA THR A 487 6.68 4.52 17.67
C THR A 487 7.91 3.69 17.33
N VAL A 488 9.07 4.31 17.07
CA VAL A 488 10.30 3.60 16.66
C VAL A 488 10.78 2.61 17.73
N ASP A 489 10.97 3.10 18.96
CA ASP A 489 11.38 2.25 20.08
C ASP A 489 10.24 1.31 20.51
N LEU A 490 8.99 1.78 20.45
CA LEU A 490 7.80 1.02 20.84
C LEU A 490 7.59 -0.21 19.95
N GLN A 491 7.65 -0.07 18.62
CA GLN A 491 7.56 -1.18 17.68
C GLN A 491 8.73 -2.16 17.85
N THR A 492 9.94 -1.64 18.03
CA THR A 492 11.13 -2.46 18.31
C THR A 492 10.97 -3.30 19.58
N PHE A 493 10.35 -2.75 20.63
CA PHE A 493 10.07 -3.48 21.86
C PHE A 493 8.92 -4.50 21.69
N ILE A 494 7.83 -4.16 20.97
CA ILE A 494 6.74 -5.09 20.66
C ILE A 494 7.27 -6.33 19.93
N GLU A 495 8.01 -6.16 18.82
CA GLU A 495 8.56 -7.28 18.05
C GLU A 495 9.46 -8.19 18.91
N GLN A 496 10.33 -7.59 19.72
CA GLN A 496 11.23 -8.34 20.59
C GLN A 496 10.48 -9.10 21.70
N MET A 497 9.42 -8.52 22.27
CA MET A 497 8.68 -9.15 23.35
C MET A 497 7.70 -10.20 22.83
N GLU A 498 7.04 -9.97 21.69
CA GLU A 498 6.25 -11.01 21.01
C GLU A 498 7.13 -12.22 20.69
N ALA A 499 8.28 -12.02 20.02
CA ALA A 499 9.18 -13.11 19.69
C ALA A 499 9.64 -13.89 20.93
N LYS A 500 10.09 -13.21 21.99
CA LYS A 500 10.51 -13.88 23.25
C LYS A 500 9.38 -14.64 23.93
N ILE A 501 8.17 -14.09 23.94
CA ILE A 501 7.02 -14.72 24.61
C ILE A 501 6.54 -15.92 23.81
N VAL A 502 6.38 -15.81 22.49
CA VAL A 502 5.99 -16.92 21.62
C VAL A 502 6.99 -18.07 21.72
N VAL A 503 8.30 -17.81 21.63
CA VAL A 503 9.31 -18.88 21.74
C VAL A 503 9.63 -19.34 23.18
N GLY A 504 8.90 -18.82 24.18
CA GLY A 504 9.01 -19.26 25.58
C GLY A 504 10.26 -18.80 26.33
N GLN A 505 10.97 -17.78 25.84
CA GLN A 505 12.09 -17.14 26.56
C GLN A 505 11.62 -16.24 27.70
N ASP A 506 10.49 -15.55 27.53
CA ASP A 506 9.82 -14.78 28.57
C ASP A 506 8.39 -15.32 28.81
N PRO A 507 7.95 -15.55 30.06
CA PRO A 507 6.62 -16.08 30.32
C PRO A 507 5.54 -14.99 30.27
N VAL A 508 4.35 -15.34 29.77
CA VAL A 508 3.16 -14.45 29.73
C VAL A 508 2.78 -13.88 31.10
N SER A 509 3.19 -14.52 32.21
CA SER A 509 3.01 -13.99 33.57
C SER A 509 3.69 -12.64 33.82
N LYS A 510 4.64 -12.21 32.97
CA LYS A 510 5.23 -10.86 32.96
C LYS A 510 4.35 -9.77 32.31
N TRP A 511 3.14 -10.09 31.84
CA TRP A 511 2.26 -9.16 31.12
C TRP A 511 2.14 -7.77 31.77
N GLU A 512 1.98 -7.70 33.11
CA GLU A 512 1.85 -6.42 33.83
C GLU A 512 3.15 -5.57 33.76
N GLU A 513 4.32 -6.21 33.77
CA GLU A 513 5.63 -5.54 33.61
C GLU A 513 5.81 -5.02 32.19
N TYR A 514 5.36 -5.80 31.20
CA TYR A 514 5.34 -5.43 29.79
C TYR A 514 4.41 -4.22 29.56
N VAL A 515 3.13 -4.26 29.98
CA VAL A 515 2.20 -3.12 29.85
C VAL A 515 2.69 -1.88 30.60
N GLN A 516 3.23 -2.03 31.82
CA GLN A 516 3.85 -0.91 32.53
C GLN A 516 5.08 -0.34 31.82
N THR A 517 5.76 -1.10 30.96
CA THR A 517 6.87 -0.61 30.14
C THR A 517 6.32 0.14 28.92
N MET A 518 5.31 -0.43 28.24
CA MET A 518 4.59 0.20 27.13
C MET A 518 4.02 1.59 27.49
N ASN A 519 3.39 1.73 28.66
CA ASN A 519 2.86 3.03 29.10
C ASN A 519 3.98 4.05 29.38
N LYS A 520 5.12 3.62 29.95
CA LYS A 520 6.32 4.49 30.13
C LYS A 520 6.96 4.92 28.82
N MET A 521 6.75 4.15 27.74
CA MET A 521 7.20 4.48 26.38
C MET A 521 6.22 5.41 25.63
N GLY A 522 5.10 5.82 26.25
CA GLY A 522 4.21 6.85 25.71
C GLY A 522 2.91 6.35 25.07
N VAL A 523 2.50 5.09 25.29
CA VAL A 523 1.24 4.55 24.71
C VAL A 523 0.00 5.39 25.04
N GLU A 524 -0.10 5.98 26.24
CA GLU A 524 -1.24 6.84 26.61
C GLU A 524 -1.30 8.13 25.77
N GLU A 525 -0.14 8.72 25.45
CA GLU A 525 -0.02 9.88 24.56
C GLU A 525 -0.31 9.48 23.10
N LEU A 526 0.20 8.33 22.67
CA LEU A 526 -0.02 7.79 21.33
C LEU A 526 -1.52 7.54 21.06
N VAL A 527 -2.24 6.94 22.01
CA VAL A 527 -3.69 6.73 21.90
C VAL A 527 -4.44 8.05 21.80
N ALA A 528 -4.06 9.06 22.59
CA ALA A 528 -4.69 10.39 22.51
C ALA A 528 -4.49 11.06 21.15
N ILE A 529 -3.29 10.94 20.55
CA ILE A 529 -2.98 11.48 19.22
C ILE A 529 -3.78 10.74 18.13
N TYR A 530 -3.83 9.41 18.16
CA TYR A 530 -4.61 8.63 17.21
C TYR A 530 -6.13 8.86 17.37
N GLN A 531 -6.63 9.11 18.58
CA GLN A 531 -8.03 9.54 18.78
C GLN A 531 -8.29 10.90 18.15
N ALA A 532 -7.39 11.88 18.35
CA ALA A 532 -7.53 13.20 17.74
C ALA A 532 -7.50 13.14 16.19
N SER A 533 -6.68 12.26 15.60
CA SER A 533 -6.65 12.08 14.14
C SER A 533 -7.86 11.33 13.60
N TYR A 534 -8.40 10.35 14.34
CA TYR A 534 -9.66 9.68 14.03
C TYR A 534 -10.85 10.63 14.10
N ASP A 535 -10.96 11.42 15.18
CA ASP A 535 -12.02 12.39 15.39
C ASP A 535 -12.01 13.47 14.28
N ARG A 536 -10.83 13.90 13.81
CA ARG A 536 -10.73 14.78 12.63
C ARG A 536 -11.18 14.09 11.36
N TRP A 537 -10.66 12.89 11.05
CA TRP A 537 -11.01 12.13 9.85
C TRP A 537 -12.53 11.88 9.75
N LYS A 538 -13.15 11.46 10.85
CA LYS A 538 -14.60 11.22 10.95
C LYS A 538 -15.44 12.47 10.71
N ASN A 539 -14.89 13.66 10.97
CA ASN A 539 -15.54 14.95 10.76
C ASN A 539 -15.06 15.67 9.47
N ALA A 540 -14.16 15.07 8.69
CA ALA A 540 -13.78 15.58 7.37
C ALA A 540 -14.99 15.52 6.42
N LYS A 541 -15.09 16.52 5.53
CA LYS A 541 -16.30 16.82 4.75
C LYS A 541 -16.05 16.96 3.27
#